data_AF-A0A7C0W4U6-F1
#
_entry.id   AF-A0A7C0W4U6-F1
#
_cell.length_a   1.000
_cell.length_b   1.000
_cell.length_c   1.000
_cell.angle_alpha   90.00
_cell.angle_beta   90.00
_cell.angle_gamma   90.00
#
_symmetry.space_group_name_H-M   'P 1'
#
loop_
_entity.id
_entity.type
_entity.pdbx_description
1 polymer ?
#
loop_
_entity_poly.entity_id
_entity_poly.type
_entity_poly.pdbx_seq_one_letter_code
_entity_poly.pdbx_strand_id
1 'polypeptide(L)' 'MWTSPDGLTWTKVPADATVFGGQGDQHMVSVAAGGPGLVAVGMDSSGDGSDAAVWIGAKKD' A
#
# COMPACT_ATOMS: atom_id res chain seq x y z
N MET A 1 2.77 -6.99 -6.91
CA MET A 1 2.95 -5.56 -7.25
C MET A 1 3.79 -5.45 -8.53
N TRP A 2 3.64 -4.37 -9.29
CA TRP A 2 4.51 -4.03 -10.42
C TRP A 2 5.11 -2.66 -10.18
N THR A 3 6.37 -2.44 -10.58
CA THR A 3 7.05 -1.16 -10.46
C THR A 3 7.64 -0.74 -11.80
N SER A 4 7.57 0.55 -12.08
CA SER A 4 8.13 1.16 -13.29
C SER A 4 8.66 2.56 -12.96
N PRO A 5 9.96 2.84 -13.16
CA PRO A 5 10.51 4.18 -12.98
C PRO A 5 10.04 5.17 -14.06
N ASP A 6 9.77 4.67 -15.28
CA ASP A 6 9.45 5.48 -16.46
C ASP A 6 7.97 5.45 -16.86
N GLY A 7 7.16 4.61 -16.21
CA GLY A 7 5.75 4.37 -16.54
C GLY A 7 5.54 3.54 -17.81
N LEU A 8 6.60 3.14 -18.51
CA LEU A 8 6.55 2.44 -19.79
C LEU A 8 6.97 0.99 -19.65
N THR A 9 8.01 0.73 -18.87
CA THR A 9 8.56 -0.61 -18.67
C THR A 9 8.29 -1.08 -17.25
N TRP A 10 7.60 -2.21 -17.12
CA TRP A 10 7.12 -2.71 -15.84
C TRP A 10 7.85 -3.98 -15.43
N THR A 11 8.39 -3.99 -14.21
CA THR A 11 8.98 -5.18 -13.61
C THR A 11 8.04 -5.73 -12.55
N LYS A 12 7.79 -7.04 -12.58
CA LYS A 12 6.99 -7.71 -11.55
C LYS A 12 7.80 -7.79 -10.27
N VAL A 13 7.27 -7.24 -9.19
CA VAL A 13 7.82 -7.46 -7.85
C VAL A 13 7.29 -8.81 -7.35
N PRO A 14 8.18 -9.72 -6.92
CA PRO A 14 7.77 -10.99 -6.31
C PRO A 14 6.74 -10.75 -5.19
N ALA A 15 5.76 -11.65 -5.10
CA ALA A 15 4.80 -11.59 -4.01
C ALA A 15 5.53 -11.95 -2.70
N ASP A 16 5.38 -11.11 -1.69
CA ASP A 16 5.82 -11.38 -0.33
C ASP A 16 4.58 -11.51 0.55
N ALA A 17 4.30 -12.73 1.01
CA ALA A 17 3.14 -13.04 1.83
C ALA A 17 3.22 -12.39 3.23
N THR A 18 4.42 -11.96 3.65
CA THR A 18 4.59 -11.22 4.91
C THR A 18 4.21 -9.74 4.77
N VAL A 19 4.11 -9.23 3.54
CA VAL A 19 3.73 -7.85 3.21
C VAL A 19 2.29 -7.78 2.71
N PHE A 20 1.88 -8.71 1.84
CA PHE A 20 0.54 -8.78 1.26
C PHE A 20 -0.12 -10.12 1.62
N GLY A 21 -1.27 -10.07 2.30
CA GLY A 21 -2.02 -11.26 2.71
C GLY A 21 -2.26 -11.39 4.21
N GLY A 22 -2.41 -10.27 4.92
CA GLY A 22 -2.84 -10.27 6.33
C GLY A 22 -4.27 -10.79 6.51
N GLN A 23 -4.70 -10.96 7.76
CA GLN A 23 -6.07 -11.36 8.08
C GLN A 23 -7.07 -10.29 7.63
N GLY A 24 -8.22 -10.68 7.10
CA GLY A 24 -9.25 -9.74 6.65
C GLY A 24 -8.87 -9.01 5.35
N ASP A 25 -9.69 -8.04 4.99
CA ASP A 25 -9.49 -7.22 3.80
C ASP A 25 -8.80 -5.90 4.17
N GLN A 26 -7.75 -5.55 3.43
CA GLN A 26 -7.12 -4.22 3.48
C GLN A 26 -7.25 -3.55 2.12
N HIS A 27 -7.94 -2.41 2.10
CA HIS A 27 -8.23 -1.68 0.88
C HIS A 27 -7.76 -0.22 1.01
N MET A 28 -6.82 0.18 0.15
CA MET A 28 -6.44 1.58 -0.03
C MET A 28 -7.38 2.24 -1.04
N VAL A 29 -7.97 3.38 -0.67
CA VAL A 29 -8.91 4.12 -1.53
C VAL A 29 -8.30 5.37 -2.13
N SER A 30 -7.29 5.96 -1.49
CA SER A 30 -6.56 7.11 -1.99
C SER A 30 -5.13 7.15 -1.45
N VAL A 31 -4.24 7.76 -2.22
CA VAL A 31 -2.86 8.00 -1.84
C VAL A 31 -2.46 9.41 -2.28
N ALA A 32 -1.74 10.11 -1.39
CA ALA A 32 -1.14 11.39 -1.71
C ALA A 32 0.35 11.39 -1.33
N ALA A 33 1.17 12.02 -2.16
CA ALA A 33 2.53 12.36 -1.79
C ALA A 33 2.53 13.59 -0.88
N GLY A 34 3.31 13.56 0.20
CA GLY A 34 3.42 14.68 1.13
C GLY A 34 4.65 14.55 2.02
N GLY A 35 5.25 15.68 2.41
CA GLY A 35 6.43 15.71 3.28
C GLY A 35 7.49 14.64 2.93
N PRO A 36 7.89 13.79 3.88
CA PRO A 36 8.95 12.77 3.70
C PRO A 36 8.51 11.52 2.89
N GLY A 37 7.25 11.43 2.43
CA GLY A 37 6.69 10.14 2.04
C GLY A 37 5.41 10.18 1.22
N LEU A 38 4.72 9.04 1.29
CA LEU A 38 3.37 8.79 0.80
C LEU A 38 2.46 8.54 2.00
N VAL A 39 1.24 9.06 1.94
CA VAL A 39 0.16 8.74 2.87
C VAL A 39 -0.96 8.07 2.08
N ALA A 40 -1.28 6.85 2.47
CA ALA A 40 -2.36 6.04 1.94
C ALA A 40 -3.49 5.95 2.98
N VAL A 41 -4.74 6.08 2.53
CA VAL A 41 -5.91 5.97 3.41
C VAL A 41 -6.87 4.93 2.88
N GLY A 42 -7.66 4.33 3.77
CA GLY A 42 -8.62 3.30 3.40
C GLY A 42 -9.20 2.57 4.60
N MET A 43 -9.41 1.26 4.45
CA MET A 43 -10.05 0.41 5.45
C MET A 43 -9.26 -0.87 5.72
N ASP A 44 -9.38 -1.35 6.95
CA ASP A 44 -8.79 -2.61 7.43
C ASP A 44 -9.86 -3.40 8.20
N SER A 45 -10.06 -4.67 7.86
CA SER A 45 -10.96 -5.58 8.56
C SER A 45 -10.26 -6.76 9.23
N SER A 46 -8.99 -6.60 9.59
CA SER A 46 -8.23 -7.59 10.37
C SER A 46 -8.73 -7.72 11.80
N GLY A 47 -9.45 -6.72 12.33
CA GLY A 47 -10.09 -6.72 13.65
C GLY A 47 -11.59 -7.05 13.61
N ASP A 48 -12.31 -6.66 14.67
CA ASP A 48 -13.76 -6.83 14.75
C ASP A 48 -14.47 -5.71 13.98
N GLY A 49 -14.74 -5.96 12.70
CA GLY A 49 -15.43 -5.02 11.82
C GLY A 49 -14.48 -4.35 10.82
N SER A 50 -14.88 -3.20 10.29
CA SER A 50 -14.07 -2.43 9.34
C SER A 50 -13.66 -1.10 9.97
N ASP A 51 -12.35 -0.93 10.15
CA ASP A 51 -11.77 0.29 10.69
C ASP A 51 -11.22 1.19 9.58
N ALA A 52 -11.21 2.49 9.83
CA ALA A 52 -10.46 3.42 8.99
C ALA A 52 -8.96 3.23 9.24
N ALA A 53 -8.19 3.12 8.15
CA ALA A 53 -6.76 2.85 8.20
C ALA A 53 -5.95 3.90 7.46
N VAL A 54 -4.74 4.15 7.96
CA VAL A 54 -3.72 4.99 7.34
C VAL A 54 -2.41 4.21 7.27
N TRP A 55 -1.82 4.11 6.08
CA TRP A 55 -0.50 3.52 5.86
C TRP A 55 0.49 4.59 5.41
N ILE A 56 1.72 4.51 5.91
CA ILE A 56 2.80 5.45 5.59
C ILE A 56 3.88 4.74 4.78
N GLY A 57 4.25 5.32 3.65
CA GLY A 57 5.39 4.87 2.84
C GLY A 57 6.50 5.91 2.84
N ALA A 58 7.75 5.49 3.01
CA ALA A 58 8.90 6.36 2.77
C ALA A 58 9.13 6.54 1.27
N LYS A 59 9.60 7.73 0.85
CA LYS A 59 10.19 7.85 -0.48
C LYS A 59 11.44 6.98 -0.52
N LYS A 60 11.59 6.18 -1.57
CA LYS A 60 12.90 5.61 -1.89
C LYS A 60 13.69 6.71 -2.59
N ASP A 61 14.90 6.97 -2.08
CA ASP A 61 15.90 7.82 -2.74
C ASP A 61 16.26 7.28 -4.13
#